data_AF-A0AAU6H7F2-F1
#
_entry.id   AF-A0AAU6H7F2-F1
#
_cell.length_a   1.000
_cell.length_b   1.000
_cell.length_c   1.000
_cell.angle_alpha   90.00
_cell.angle_beta   90.00
_cell.angle_gamma   90.00
#
_symmetry.space_group_name_H-M   'P 1'
#
loop_
_entity.id
_entity.type
_entity.pdbx_description
1 polymer ?
#
loop_
_entity_poly.entity_id
_entity_poly.type
_entity_poly.pdbx_seq_one_letter_code
_entity_poly.pdbx_strand_id
1 'polypeptide(L)'
;MLDSTDAVSRIAEAMDQAWHELLAADRPQLRAICERDVVHRVGVIGEHGWAATIESLHPGIAWHAGGIEIDFFRGGTVRLAGDGLVLIPSVVVGHIAAHLEDPWPRTLVYRARGTAALWGEQETVPQPDALTALVGRARARLLLALDSPASTSHLARSLAMAPGAVGDHLAILRGAGLLVRARSGRSVLYRRTPLCEALVAGSV
;
A
#
# COMPACT_ATOMS: atom_id res chain seq x y z
N MET A 1 -29.81 -8.28 21.02
CA MET A 1 -28.38 -8.07 21.33
C MET A 1 -27.91 -6.68 20.89
N LEU A 2 -28.39 -6.13 19.76
CA LEU A 2 -28.09 -4.75 19.34
C LEU A 2 -28.93 -3.66 20.06
N ASP A 3 -30.04 -4.01 20.71
CA ASP A 3 -30.92 -3.05 21.43
C ASP A 3 -30.51 -2.81 22.89
N SER A 4 -29.33 -3.30 23.31
CA SER A 4 -28.85 -3.13 24.69
C SER A 4 -28.19 -1.77 24.86
N THR A 5 -28.47 -1.07 25.96
CA THR A 5 -27.92 0.26 26.26
C THR A 5 -26.40 0.28 26.41
N ASP A 6 -25.76 -0.88 26.58
CA ASP A 6 -24.31 -1.07 26.70
C ASP A 6 -23.63 -1.56 25.41
N ALA A 7 -24.38 -1.79 24.33
CA ALA A 7 -23.86 -2.42 23.12
C ALA A 7 -22.70 -1.60 22.50
N VAL A 8 -22.83 -0.27 22.45
CA VAL A 8 -21.79 0.62 21.93
C VAL A 8 -20.51 0.54 22.75
N SER A 9 -20.62 0.61 24.09
CA SER A 9 -19.46 0.54 24.99
C SER A 9 -18.74 -0.80 24.86
N ARG A 10 -19.49 -1.91 24.80
CA ARG A 10 -18.91 -3.25 24.65
C ARG A 10 -18.20 -3.43 23.31
N ILE A 11 -18.75 -2.89 22.22
CA ILE A 11 -18.09 -2.91 20.91
C ILE A 11 -16.82 -2.06 20.95
N ALA A 12 -16.87 -0.86 21.54
CA ALA A 12 -15.71 0.01 21.66
C ALA A 12 -14.58 -0.64 22.47
N GLU A 13 -14.90 -1.27 23.61
CA GLU A 13 -13.93 -2.02 24.42
C GLU A 13 -13.33 -3.20 23.65
N ALA A 14 -14.16 -3.99 22.95
CA ALA A 14 -13.68 -5.09 22.14
C ALA A 14 -12.78 -4.62 20.99
N MET A 15 -13.11 -3.50 20.34
CA MET A 15 -12.28 -2.90 19.29
C MET A 15 -10.96 -2.36 19.85
N ASP A 16 -10.97 -1.73 21.01
CA ASP A 16 -9.75 -1.23 21.67
C ASP A 16 -8.84 -2.37 22.11
N GLN A 17 -9.40 -3.45 22.65
CA GLN A 17 -8.65 -4.66 22.98
C GLN A 17 -8.04 -5.30 21.73
N ALA A 18 -8.85 -5.49 20.67
CA ALA A 18 -8.35 -6.03 19.40
C ALA A 18 -7.25 -5.16 18.79
N TRP A 19 -7.36 -3.83 18.89
CA TRP A 19 -6.31 -2.92 18.45
C TRP A 19 -4.99 -3.16 19.21
N HIS A 20 -5.03 -3.22 20.54
CA HIS A 20 -3.85 -3.41 21.36
C HIS A 20 -3.20 -4.79 21.18
N GLU A 21 -4.02 -5.83 21.04
CA GLU A 21 -3.55 -7.20 20.94
C GLU A 21 -3.07 -7.57 19.53
N LEU A 22 -3.71 -7.02 18.48
CA LEU A 22 -3.45 -7.46 17.10
C LEU A 22 -2.64 -6.47 16.26
N LEU A 23 -2.73 -5.16 16.51
CA LEU A 23 -2.21 -4.14 15.59
C LEU A 23 -1.22 -3.16 16.22
N ALA A 24 -1.29 -2.92 17.53
CA ALA A 24 -0.51 -1.86 18.17
C ALA A 24 1.01 -2.08 18.07
N ALA A 25 1.48 -3.33 18.19
CA ALA A 25 2.89 -3.68 18.08
C ALA A 25 3.45 -3.34 16.69
N ASP A 26 2.69 -3.67 15.64
CA ASP A 26 3.11 -3.50 14.25
C ASP A 26 2.73 -2.14 13.66
N ARG A 27 2.06 -1.27 14.43
CA ARG A 27 1.60 0.06 13.99
C ARG A 27 2.64 0.84 13.18
N PRO A 28 3.94 0.93 13.59
CA PRO A 28 4.94 1.64 12.80
C PRO A 28 5.17 1.02 11.42
N GLN A 29 5.11 -0.31 11.31
CA GLN A 29 5.24 -1.05 10.05
C GLN A 29 4.00 -0.88 9.18
N LEU A 30 2.81 -1.07 9.75
CA LEU A 30 1.53 -0.90 9.05
C LEU A 30 1.39 0.53 8.49
N ARG A 31 1.75 1.54 9.29
CA ARG A 31 1.76 2.93 8.84
C ARG A 31 2.76 3.17 7.71
N ALA A 32 3.96 2.59 7.79
CA ALA A 32 4.95 2.71 6.72
C ALA A 32 4.41 2.13 5.40
N ILE A 33 3.69 1.00 5.44
CA ILE A 33 3.04 0.42 4.25
C ILE A 33 2.07 1.41 3.61
N CYS A 34 1.16 2.01 4.39
CA CYS A 34 0.24 3.03 3.91
C CYS A 34 0.95 4.28 3.37
N GLU A 35 1.97 4.80 4.07
CA GLU A 35 2.77 5.95 3.63
C GLU A 35 3.41 5.70 2.25
N ARG A 36 3.89 4.48 2.01
CA ARG A 36 4.47 4.06 0.74
C ARG A 36 3.46 4.05 -0.40
N ASP A 37 2.27 3.53 -0.14
CA ASP A 37 1.18 3.55 -1.11
C ASP A 37 0.81 4.98 -1.48
N VAL A 38 0.67 5.90 -0.51
CA VAL A 38 0.39 7.32 -0.78
C VAL A 38 1.44 7.94 -1.70
N VAL A 39 2.73 7.73 -1.41
CA VAL A 39 3.83 8.26 -2.25
C VAL A 39 3.74 7.72 -3.68
N HIS A 40 3.44 6.43 -3.84
CA HIS A 40 3.23 5.84 -5.15
C HIS A 40 2.04 6.48 -5.88
N ARG A 41 0.87 6.59 -5.23
CA ARG A 41 -0.33 7.16 -5.86
C ARG A 41 -0.13 8.61 -6.28
N VAL A 42 0.57 9.42 -5.49
CA VAL A 42 0.92 10.79 -5.88
C VAL A 42 1.77 10.82 -7.15
N GLY A 43 2.71 9.88 -7.30
CA GLY A 43 3.49 9.72 -8.53
C GLY A 43 2.62 9.36 -9.74
N VAL A 44 1.73 8.37 -9.59
CA VAL A 44 0.81 7.95 -10.66
C VAL A 44 -0.13 9.08 -11.06
N ILE A 45 -0.64 9.88 -10.11
CA ILE A 45 -1.45 11.06 -10.41
C ILE A 45 -0.67 12.06 -11.26
N GLY A 46 0.60 12.32 -10.89
CA GLY A 46 1.45 13.26 -11.63
C GLY A 46 1.79 12.80 -13.05
N GLU A 47 1.96 11.50 -13.26
CA GLU A 47 2.39 10.93 -14.55
C GLU A 47 1.21 10.53 -15.46
N HIS A 48 0.13 9.98 -14.89
CA HIS A 48 -0.98 9.34 -15.60
C HIS A 48 -2.35 9.94 -15.27
N GLY A 49 -2.41 10.88 -14.32
CA GLY A 49 -3.66 11.55 -13.93
C GLY A 49 -4.54 10.75 -12.95
N TRP A 50 -5.71 11.32 -12.66
CA TRP A 50 -6.65 10.78 -11.69
C TRP A 50 -7.35 9.50 -12.15
N ALA A 51 -7.78 9.43 -13.42
CA ALA A 51 -8.48 8.27 -13.95
C ALA A 51 -7.65 6.98 -13.77
N ALA A 52 -6.41 6.99 -14.28
CA ALA A 52 -5.49 5.86 -14.13
C ALA A 52 -5.23 5.51 -12.65
N THR A 53 -5.13 6.52 -11.78
CA THR A 53 -4.90 6.29 -10.35
C THR A 53 -6.10 5.61 -9.69
N ILE A 54 -7.32 6.09 -9.96
CA ILE A 54 -8.55 5.55 -9.38
C ILE A 54 -8.83 4.14 -9.88
N GLU A 55 -8.68 3.89 -11.18
CA GLU A 55 -8.89 2.56 -11.78
C GLU A 55 -7.85 1.54 -11.28
N SER A 56 -6.64 2.00 -10.95
CA SER A 56 -5.60 1.15 -10.34
C SER A 56 -5.83 0.80 -8.86
N LEU A 57 -6.93 1.25 -8.24
CA LEU A 57 -7.26 0.89 -6.85
C LEU A 57 -7.88 -0.51 -6.76
N HIS A 58 -8.71 -0.90 -7.75
CA HIS A 58 -9.35 -2.21 -7.82
C HIS A 58 -9.99 -2.46 -9.20
N PRO A 59 -10.03 -3.71 -9.71
CA PRO A 59 -10.58 -4.02 -11.04
C PRO A 59 -12.06 -3.65 -11.23
N GLY A 60 -12.84 -3.63 -10.15
CA GLY A 60 -14.25 -3.23 -10.18
C GLY A 60 -14.48 -1.72 -9.96
N ILE A 61 -13.45 -0.89 -10.12
CA ILE A 61 -13.59 0.58 -10.17
C ILE A 61 -13.35 1.04 -11.60
N ALA A 62 -14.26 1.87 -12.11
CA ALA A 62 -14.09 2.59 -13.36
C ALA A 62 -14.22 4.09 -13.17
N TRP A 63 -13.46 4.88 -13.94
CA TRP A 63 -13.68 6.32 -14.02
C TRP A 63 -14.68 6.62 -15.15
N HIS A 64 -15.87 7.11 -14.82
CA HIS A 64 -16.93 7.37 -15.80
C HIS A 64 -17.54 8.76 -15.64
N ALA A 65 -17.64 9.51 -16.74
CA ALA A 65 -18.34 10.81 -16.82
C ALA A 65 -18.00 11.82 -15.70
N GLY A 66 -16.74 11.83 -15.23
CA GLY A 66 -16.29 12.73 -14.14
C GLY A 66 -16.65 12.25 -12.73
N GLY A 67 -17.06 10.99 -12.59
CA GLY A 67 -17.29 10.30 -11.32
C GLY A 67 -16.57 8.96 -11.25
N ILE A 68 -16.77 8.27 -10.13
CA ILE A 68 -16.20 6.95 -9.85
C ILE A 68 -17.36 5.95 -9.80
N GLU A 69 -17.30 4.95 -10.67
CA GLU A 69 -18.23 3.82 -10.68
C GLU A 69 -17.59 2.63 -9.97
N ILE A 70 -18.36 1.96 -9.11
CA ILE A 70 -17.88 0.85 -8.28
C ILE A 70 -18.91 -0.29 -8.32
N ASP A 71 -18.61 -1.32 -9.11
CA ASP A 71 -19.60 -2.33 -9.55
C ASP A 71 -20.16 -3.20 -8.42
N PHE A 72 -19.43 -3.30 -7.31
CA PHE A 72 -19.76 -4.17 -6.18
C PHE A 72 -20.34 -3.42 -4.98
N PHE A 73 -20.50 -2.09 -5.05
CA PHE A 73 -21.28 -1.37 -4.06
C PHE A 73 -22.76 -1.43 -4.40
N ARG A 74 -23.56 -1.92 -3.45
CA ARG A 74 -25.02 -1.86 -3.51
C ARG A 74 -25.42 -0.45 -3.08
N GLY A 75 -25.61 0.47 -4.03
CA GLY A 75 -25.95 1.87 -3.74
C GLY A 75 -26.34 2.68 -4.98
N GLY A 76 -26.86 3.88 -4.76
CA GLY A 76 -27.15 4.85 -5.82
C GLY A 76 -26.01 5.85 -6.04
N THR A 77 -26.19 6.75 -7.00
CA THR A 77 -25.22 7.82 -7.28
C THR A 77 -25.15 8.81 -6.13
N VAL A 78 -23.96 8.94 -5.51
CA VAL A 78 -23.67 9.96 -4.50
C VAL A 78 -22.99 11.16 -5.17
N ARG A 79 -23.55 12.36 -4.97
CA ARG A 79 -22.90 13.61 -5.41
C ARG A 79 -22.01 14.12 -4.29
N LEU A 80 -20.74 14.40 -4.62
CA LEU A 80 -19.77 14.92 -3.65
C LEU A 80 -20.02 16.39 -3.30
N ALA A 81 -20.85 17.13 -4.04
CA ALA A 81 -21.26 18.51 -3.75
C ALA A 81 -20.14 19.52 -3.41
N GLY A 82 -18.88 19.23 -3.77
CA GLY A 82 -17.71 20.05 -3.42
C GLY A 82 -16.95 19.57 -2.17
N ASP A 83 -17.47 18.59 -1.42
CA ASP A 83 -16.85 18.02 -0.21
C ASP A 83 -15.56 17.22 -0.52
N GLY A 84 -15.32 16.95 -1.80
CA GLY A 84 -14.21 16.14 -2.27
C GLY A 84 -14.38 14.65 -1.93
N LEU A 85 -13.31 13.90 -2.17
CA LEU A 85 -13.25 12.48 -1.84
C LEU A 85 -11.91 12.18 -1.17
N VAL A 86 -11.95 11.65 0.04
CA VAL A 86 -10.74 11.23 0.76
C VAL A 86 -10.40 9.80 0.38
N LEU A 87 -9.15 9.57 -0.03
CA LEU A 87 -8.64 8.24 -0.32
C LEU A 87 -7.76 7.78 0.85
N ILE A 88 -8.12 6.68 1.49
CA ILE A 88 -7.40 6.12 2.65
C ILE A 88 -6.87 4.73 2.31
N PRO A 89 -5.54 4.56 2.17
CA PRO A 89 -4.96 3.23 2.07
C PRO A 89 -5.08 2.51 3.40
N SER A 90 -5.53 1.26 3.36
CA SER A 90 -5.69 0.39 4.51
C SER A 90 -4.99 -0.94 4.29
N VAL A 91 -4.38 -1.43 5.37
CA VAL A 91 -3.81 -2.77 5.41
C VAL A 91 -4.84 -3.83 5.81
N VAL A 92 -5.98 -3.45 6.41
CA VAL A 92 -6.97 -4.40 6.96
C VAL A 92 -8.22 -4.53 6.08
N VAL A 93 -8.42 -3.64 5.11
CA VAL A 93 -9.57 -3.74 4.20
C VAL A 93 -9.34 -4.87 3.18
N GLY A 94 -10.34 -5.73 2.98
CA GLY A 94 -10.24 -6.82 2.02
C GLY A 94 -10.05 -6.32 0.59
N HIS A 95 -10.94 -5.43 0.14
CA HIS A 95 -10.89 -4.80 -1.18
C HIS A 95 -11.03 -3.28 -1.07
N ILE A 96 -12.27 -2.80 -1.02
CA ILE A 96 -12.64 -1.38 -0.87
C ILE A 96 -13.82 -1.26 0.09
N ALA A 97 -13.81 -0.22 0.91
CA ALA A 97 -14.94 0.23 1.71
C ALA A 97 -15.20 1.72 1.44
N ALA A 98 -16.46 2.15 1.55
CA ALA A 98 -16.85 3.54 1.33
C ALA A 98 -17.62 4.06 2.55
N HIS A 99 -17.27 5.27 3.00
CA HIS A 99 -18.07 6.03 3.95
C HIS A 99 -18.66 7.20 3.20
N LEU A 100 -19.97 7.16 2.98
CA LEU A 100 -20.70 8.13 2.15
C LEU A 100 -21.82 8.81 2.93
N GLU A 101 -21.89 8.62 4.25
CA GLU A 101 -22.94 9.15 5.11
C GLU A 101 -22.44 10.31 5.96
N ASP A 102 -23.29 11.31 6.15
CA ASP A 102 -23.02 12.43 7.05
C ASP A 102 -22.97 11.93 8.50
N PRO A 103 -22.15 12.54 9.38
CA PRO A 103 -21.35 13.75 9.18
C PRO A 103 -19.90 13.50 8.72
N TRP A 104 -19.57 12.27 8.29
CA TRP A 104 -18.19 11.92 7.96
C TRP A 104 -17.80 12.37 6.54
N PRO A 105 -16.53 12.73 6.29
CA PRO A 105 -16.08 13.03 4.94
C PRO A 105 -16.33 11.85 4.00
N ARG A 106 -16.75 12.15 2.76
CA ARG A 106 -16.89 11.12 1.72
C ARG A 106 -15.53 10.46 1.51
N THR A 107 -15.44 9.17 1.83
CA THR A 107 -14.16 8.46 1.92
C THR A 107 -14.20 7.13 1.19
N LEU A 108 -13.19 6.85 0.37
CA LEU A 108 -12.88 5.50 -0.09
C LEU A 108 -11.68 4.97 0.67
N VAL A 109 -11.89 3.89 1.40
CA VAL A 109 -10.84 3.09 2.03
C VAL A 109 -10.49 1.97 1.06
N TYR A 110 -9.24 1.89 0.62
CA TYR A 110 -8.81 0.91 -0.37
C TYR A 110 -7.60 0.13 0.13
N ARG A 111 -7.41 -1.08 -0.41
CA ARG A 111 -6.28 -1.93 -0.02
C ARG A 111 -4.95 -1.31 -0.43
N ALA A 112 -4.08 -1.06 0.54
CA ALA A 112 -2.73 -0.56 0.29
C ALA A 112 -1.89 -1.60 -0.48
N ARG A 113 -1.02 -1.13 -1.37
CA ARG A 113 -0.02 -1.99 -2.03
C ARG A 113 0.90 -2.68 -1.03
N GLY A 114 1.32 -3.90 -1.36
CA GLY A 114 2.28 -4.68 -0.55
C GLY A 114 1.69 -5.33 0.71
N THR A 115 0.36 -5.38 0.82
CA THR A 115 -0.39 -6.00 1.94
C THR A 115 -0.55 -7.51 1.81
N ALA A 116 -0.45 -8.08 0.60
CA ALA A 116 -0.52 -9.54 0.38
C ALA A 116 0.51 -10.32 1.22
N ALA A 117 1.70 -9.73 1.41
CA ALA A 117 2.76 -10.32 2.23
C ALA A 117 2.45 -10.33 3.74
N LEU A 118 1.50 -9.52 4.22
CA LEU A 118 1.10 -9.46 5.64
C LEU A 118 0.06 -10.52 6.01
N TRP A 119 -0.91 -10.77 5.13
CA TRP A 119 -2.08 -11.59 5.45
C TRP A 119 -1.96 -13.04 4.98
N GLY A 120 -0.83 -13.43 4.41
CA GLY A 120 -0.65 -14.77 3.87
C GLY A 120 -1.64 -15.11 2.75
N GLU A 121 -2.32 -14.11 2.18
CA GLU A 121 -3.09 -14.25 0.95
C GLU A 121 -2.10 -14.51 -0.18
N GLN A 122 -1.82 -15.80 -0.37
CA GLN A 122 -1.28 -16.35 -1.58
C GLN A 122 -2.28 -16.06 -2.70
N GLU A 123 -2.24 -14.85 -3.27
CA GLU A 123 -2.44 -14.74 -4.72
C GLU A 123 -1.44 -15.73 -5.31
N THR A 124 -1.98 -16.82 -5.86
CA THR A 124 -1.33 -17.96 -6.51
C THR A 124 0.19 -17.79 -6.63
N VAL A 125 0.95 -18.21 -5.60
CA VAL A 125 2.42 -18.13 -5.61
C VAL A 125 2.92 -18.93 -6.82
N PRO A 126 3.42 -18.29 -7.88
CA PRO A 126 4.03 -19.02 -8.97
C PRO A 126 5.45 -19.34 -8.54
N GLN A 127 5.65 -20.52 -7.93
CA GLN A 127 6.97 -21.03 -7.51
C GLN A 127 7.75 -20.06 -6.58
N PRO A 128 8.90 -20.45 -5.99
CA PRO A 128 9.84 -19.44 -5.53
C PRO A 128 10.21 -18.56 -6.74
N ASP A 129 9.65 -17.35 -6.78
CA ASP A 129 9.87 -16.33 -7.81
C ASP A 129 11.34 -16.38 -8.26
N ALA A 130 11.58 -16.56 -9.56
CA ALA A 130 12.92 -16.66 -10.16
C ALA A 130 13.85 -15.54 -9.68
N LEU A 131 13.29 -14.37 -9.36
CA LEU A 131 14.01 -13.27 -8.72
C LEU A 131 14.60 -13.67 -7.35
N THR A 132 13.84 -14.35 -6.50
CA THR A 132 14.31 -14.87 -5.20
C THR A 132 15.41 -15.90 -5.38
N ALA A 133 15.30 -16.80 -6.37
CA ALA A 133 16.36 -17.76 -6.68
C ALA A 133 17.64 -17.06 -7.16
N LEU A 134 17.50 -15.98 -7.92
CA LEU A 134 18.63 -15.25 -8.51
C LEU A 134 19.35 -14.34 -7.50
N VAL A 135 18.62 -13.52 -6.75
CA VAL A 135 19.23 -12.48 -5.89
C VAL A 135 19.13 -12.79 -4.39
N GLY A 136 18.42 -13.85 -4.03
CA GLY A 136 18.13 -14.22 -2.65
C GLY A 136 16.93 -13.45 -2.08
N ARG A 137 16.26 -14.08 -1.10
CA ARG A 137 14.98 -13.61 -0.53
C ARG A 137 15.01 -12.16 -0.05
N ALA A 138 16.04 -11.75 0.69
CA ALA A 138 16.11 -10.40 1.25
C ALA A 138 16.21 -9.31 0.17
N ARG A 139 17.05 -9.55 -0.86
CA ARG A 139 17.22 -8.61 -1.97
C ARG A 139 15.99 -8.59 -2.86
N ALA A 140 15.39 -9.75 -3.15
CA ALA A 140 14.13 -9.82 -3.89
C ALA A 140 13.03 -9.01 -3.20
N ARG A 141 12.85 -9.16 -1.88
CA ARG A 141 11.89 -8.36 -1.10
C ARG A 141 12.17 -6.86 -1.19
N LEU A 142 13.43 -6.43 -1.14
CA LEU A 142 13.80 -5.02 -1.28
C LEU A 142 13.53 -4.49 -2.68
N LEU A 143 13.87 -5.26 -3.73
CA LEU A 143 13.58 -4.88 -5.10
C LEU A 143 12.07 -4.76 -5.29
N LEU A 144 11.29 -5.76 -4.91
CA LEU A 144 9.82 -5.75 -4.96
C LEU A 144 9.22 -4.55 -4.21
N ALA A 145 9.73 -4.21 -3.02
CA ALA A 145 9.29 -3.05 -2.25
C ALA A 145 9.68 -1.68 -2.82
N LEU A 146 10.55 -1.65 -3.82
CA LEU A 146 11.03 -0.43 -4.52
C LEU A 146 10.29 -0.19 -5.86
N ASP A 147 9.07 -0.72 -5.98
CA ASP A 147 8.09 -0.32 -7.00
C ASP A 147 7.65 1.17 -6.89
N SER A 148 8.13 1.85 -5.85
CA SER A 148 8.08 3.28 -5.63
C SER A 148 9.34 3.73 -4.88
N PRO A 149 9.84 4.97 -5.06
CA PRO A 149 11.05 5.42 -4.38
C PRO A 149 10.92 5.42 -2.85
N ALA A 150 11.87 4.81 -2.15
CA ALA A 150 11.83 4.70 -0.68
C ALA A 150 13.20 4.90 -0.03
N SER A 151 13.23 5.36 1.22
CA SER A 151 14.46 5.48 2.00
C SER A 151 14.82 4.18 2.73
N THR A 152 16.08 4.04 3.14
CA THR A 152 16.56 2.90 3.95
C THR A 152 15.72 2.71 5.21
N SER A 153 15.42 3.79 5.94
CA SER A 153 14.64 3.73 7.18
C SER A 153 13.17 3.38 6.93
N HIS A 154 12.61 3.80 5.79
CA HIS A 154 11.28 3.40 5.40
C HIS A 154 11.25 1.89 5.07
N LEU A 155 12.18 1.41 4.24
CA LEU A 155 12.29 0.00 3.86
C LEU A 155 12.49 -0.90 5.08
N ALA A 156 13.41 -0.55 5.99
CA ALA A 156 13.66 -1.26 7.23
C ALA A 156 12.39 -1.45 8.07
N ARG A 157 11.64 -0.37 8.32
CA ARG A 157 10.38 -0.44 9.09
C ARG A 157 9.34 -1.29 8.38
N SER A 158 9.14 -1.04 7.09
CA SER A 158 8.05 -1.66 6.33
C SER A 158 8.24 -3.16 6.06
N LEU A 159 9.49 -3.64 5.97
CA LEU A 159 9.84 -5.03 5.71
C LEU A 159 10.24 -5.79 6.99
N ALA A 160 10.19 -5.12 8.15
CA ALA A 160 10.68 -5.62 9.44
C ALA A 160 12.14 -6.13 9.34
N MET A 161 13.03 -5.31 8.76
CA MET A 161 14.44 -5.62 8.58
C MET A 161 15.33 -4.65 9.36
N ALA A 162 16.48 -5.12 9.84
CA ALA A 162 17.47 -4.28 10.50
C ALA A 162 18.01 -3.19 9.54
N PRO A 163 18.10 -1.91 9.95
CA PRO A 163 18.57 -0.83 9.09
C PRO A 163 19.95 -1.06 8.46
N GLY A 164 20.88 -1.65 9.22
CA GLY A 164 22.22 -2.00 8.72
C GLY A 164 22.16 -3.02 7.58
N ALA A 165 21.43 -4.12 7.78
CA ALA A 165 21.22 -5.15 6.76
C ALA A 165 20.55 -4.60 5.49
N VAL A 166 19.56 -3.70 5.65
CA VAL A 166 18.94 -3.00 4.50
C VAL A 166 19.98 -2.14 3.79
N GLY A 167 20.78 -1.36 4.52
CA GLY A 167 21.85 -0.54 3.96
C GLY A 167 22.85 -1.37 3.14
N ASP A 168 23.31 -2.50 3.68
CA ASP A 168 24.25 -3.41 3.02
C ASP A 168 23.66 -3.99 1.74
N HIS A 169 22.42 -4.46 1.78
CA HIS A 169 21.73 -4.96 0.58
C HIS A 169 21.53 -3.88 -0.47
N LEU A 170 21.12 -2.66 -0.09
CA LEU A 170 20.96 -1.54 -1.01
C LEU A 170 22.29 -1.12 -1.64
N ALA A 171 23.39 -1.17 -0.88
CA ALA A 171 24.72 -0.88 -1.39
C ALA A 171 25.15 -1.88 -2.47
N ILE A 172 24.91 -3.18 -2.24
CA ILE A 172 25.19 -4.25 -3.20
C ILE A 172 24.32 -4.11 -4.46
N LEU A 173 23.01 -3.93 -4.29
CA LEU A 173 22.07 -3.79 -5.41
C LEU A 173 22.37 -2.55 -6.27
N ARG A 174 22.77 -1.44 -5.64
CA ARG A 174 23.27 -0.25 -6.35
C ARG A 174 24.60 -0.53 -7.08
N GLY A 175 25.52 -1.24 -6.43
CA GLY A 175 26.79 -1.65 -7.05
C GLY A 175 26.60 -2.51 -8.30
N ALA A 176 25.53 -3.30 -8.33
CA ALA A 176 25.11 -4.11 -9.48
C ALA A 176 24.31 -3.32 -10.55
N GLY A 177 24.10 -2.01 -10.38
CA GLY A 177 23.35 -1.19 -11.34
C GLY A 177 21.83 -1.38 -11.31
N LEU A 178 21.30 -2.13 -10.34
CA LEU A 178 19.86 -2.36 -10.21
C LEU A 178 19.13 -1.18 -9.56
N LEU A 179 19.84 -0.39 -8.75
CA LEU A 179 19.26 0.75 -8.05
C LEU A 179 20.04 2.04 -8.33
N VAL A 180 19.31 3.15 -8.41
CA VAL A 180 19.84 4.51 -8.29
C VAL A 180 19.39 5.13 -6.98
N ARG A 181 20.11 6.15 -6.53
CA ARG A 181 19.72 6.92 -5.34
C ARG A 181 19.66 8.41 -5.66
N ALA A 182 18.70 9.10 -5.07
CA ALA A 182 18.57 10.55 -5.14
C ALA A 182 18.31 11.11 -3.75
N ARG A 183 18.80 12.33 -3.49
CA ARG A 183 18.52 13.03 -2.24
C ARG A 183 17.17 13.74 -2.38
N SER A 184 16.26 13.48 -1.45
CA SER A 184 14.99 14.18 -1.31
C SER A 184 14.94 14.80 0.08
N GLY A 185 15.17 16.12 0.15
CA GLY A 185 15.32 16.85 1.40
C GLY A 185 16.38 16.26 2.33
N ARG A 186 15.94 15.76 3.49
CA ARG A 186 16.79 15.18 4.53
C ARG A 186 17.03 13.68 4.36
N SER A 187 16.44 13.06 3.35
CA SER A 187 16.52 11.61 3.13
C SER A 187 17.14 11.26 1.78
N VAL A 188 17.73 10.08 1.71
CA VAL A 188 18.16 9.47 0.45
C VAL A 188 17.10 8.45 0.07
N LEU A 189 16.53 8.60 -1.12
CA LEU A 189 15.58 7.65 -1.70
C LEU A 189 16.32 6.78 -2.70
N TYR A 190 15.97 5.49 -2.71
CA TYR A 190 16.41 4.52 -3.69
C TYR A 190 15.27 4.29 -4.68
N ARG A 191 15.60 4.09 -5.95
CA ARG A 191 14.66 3.74 -7.01
C ARG A 191 15.28 2.67 -7.91
N ARG A 192 14.43 1.79 -8.46
CA ARG A 192 14.84 0.85 -9.51
C ARG A 192 15.34 1.57 -10.76
N THR A 193 16.32 0.96 -11.40
CA THR A 193 16.75 1.30 -12.77
C THR A 193 15.90 0.52 -13.78
N PRO A 194 15.91 0.89 -15.07
CA PRO A 194 15.25 0.10 -16.11
C PRO A 194 15.71 -1.37 -16.15
N LEU A 195 17.00 -1.63 -15.87
CA LEU A 195 17.53 -2.99 -15.74
C LEU A 195 16.83 -3.78 -14.62
N CYS A 196 16.61 -3.14 -13.48
CA CYS A 196 15.89 -3.78 -12.38
C CYS A 196 14.40 -3.97 -12.69
N GLU A 197 13.75 -3.03 -13.38
CA GLU A 197 12.35 -3.22 -13.77
C GLU A 197 12.19 -4.41 -14.71
N ALA A 198 13.06 -4.53 -15.72
CA ALA A 198 13.09 -5.68 -16.62
C ALA A 198 13.31 -7.01 -15.84
N LEU A 199 14.24 -6.99 -14.88
CA LEU A 199 14.51 -8.13 -14.02
C LEU A 199 13.32 -8.55 -13.17
N VAL A 200 12.62 -7.58 -12.56
CA VAL A 200 11.45 -7.83 -11.71
C VAL A 200 10.25 -8.28 -12.53
N ALA A 201 10.09 -7.76 -13.76
CA ALA A 201 9.02 -8.16 -14.67
C ALA A 201 9.25 -9.54 -15.32
N GLY A 202 10.46 -10.11 -15.21
CA GLY A 202 10.83 -11.35 -15.91
C GLY A 202 10.91 -11.17 -17.43
N SER A 203 11.01 -9.93 -17.91
CA SER A 203 11.15 -9.58 -19.31
C SER A 203 12.64 -9.39 -19.63
N VAL A 204 13.25 -10.39 -20.27
CA VAL A 204 14.59 -10.26 -20.88
C VAL A 204 14.43 -9.85 -22.34
#